data_AF-A0A2D0N094-F1
#
_entry.id   AF-A0A2D0N094-F1
#
_cell.length_a   1.000
_cell.length_b   1.000
_cell.length_c   1.000
_cell.angle_alpha   90.00
_cell.angle_beta   90.00
_cell.angle_gamma   90.00
#
_symmetry.space_group_name_H-M   'P 1'
#
loop_
_entity.id
_entity.type
_entity.pdbx_description
1 polymer ?
#
loop_
_entity_poly.entity_id
_entity_poly.type
_entity_poly.pdbx_seq_one_letter_code
_entity_poly.pdbx_strand_id
1 'polypeptide(L)'
;METPSLIEIGKLILDYALHLDWTFIISFILLAYGAIQLKEKEGLKMQTRYLVALTGLIYGTVLAFLRDYSLQQIDVLFQSFVFALVFHKLFIDKVLKYIQEKISTKAGI
;
A
#
# COMPACT_ATOMS: atom_id res chain seq x y z
N MET A 1 -2.64 -22.83 28.05
CA MET A 1 -2.77 -21.87 26.93
C MET A 1 -3.17 -22.70 25.73
N GLU A 2 -4.43 -22.62 25.32
CA GLU A 2 -4.89 -23.31 24.11
C GLU A 2 -4.29 -22.58 22.91
N THR A 3 -3.57 -23.31 22.05
CA THR A 3 -3.03 -22.74 20.81
C THR A 3 -4.20 -22.41 19.91
N PRO A 4 -4.36 -21.14 19.47
CA PRO A 4 -5.46 -20.78 18.60
C PRO A 4 -5.38 -21.62 17.33
N SER A 5 -6.52 -22.15 16.90
CA SER A 5 -6.59 -22.94 15.68
C SER A 5 -6.19 -22.09 14.47
N LEU A 6 -5.66 -22.70 13.41
CA LEU A 6 -5.29 -21.98 12.17
C LEU A 6 -6.46 -21.12 11.62
N ILE A 7 -7.70 -21.55 11.87
CA ILE A 7 -8.92 -20.85 11.47
C ILE A 7 -9.09 -19.55 12.26
N GLU A 8 -8.81 -19.55 13.56
CA GLU A 8 -8.90 -18.35 14.41
C GLU A 8 -7.83 -17.33 14.06
N ILE A 9 -6.60 -17.78 13.80
CA ILE A 9 -5.52 -16.92 13.33
C ILE A 9 -5.90 -16.28 11.98
N GLY A 10 -6.45 -17.06 11.06
CA GLY A 10 -6.92 -16.56 9.77
C GLY A 10 -8.02 -15.50 9.91
N LYS A 11 -8.99 -15.71 10.82
CA LYS A 11 -10.03 -14.73 11.12
C LYS A 11 -9.45 -13.43 11.69
N LEU A 12 -8.49 -13.53 12.61
CA LEU A 12 -7.86 -12.36 13.22
C LEU A 12 -7.10 -11.51 12.19
N ILE A 13 -6.38 -12.15 11.28
CA ILE A 13 -5.67 -11.47 10.18
C ILE A 13 -6.67 -10.82 9.22
N LEU A 14 -7.75 -11.52 8.86
CA LEU A 14 -8.76 -11.00 7.95
C LEU A 14 -9.48 -9.80 8.55
N ASP A 15 -9.87 -9.89 9.83
CA ASP A 15 -10.56 -8.81 10.53
C ASP A 15 -9.67 -7.57 10.65
N TYR A 16 -8.39 -7.76 10.97
CA TYR A 16 -7.39 -6.69 10.93
C TYR A 16 -7.31 -6.05 9.53
N ALA A 17 -7.19 -6.86 8.48
CA ALA A 17 -7.07 -6.36 7.11
C ALA A 17 -8.33 -5.59 6.67
N LEU A 18 -9.52 -6.00 7.12
CA LEU A 18 -10.78 -5.32 6.79
C LEU A 18 -10.92 -3.96 7.48
N HIS A 19 -10.30 -3.77 8.64
CA HIS A 19 -10.32 -2.50 9.39
C HIS A 19 -9.34 -1.45 8.86
N LEU A 20 -8.44 -1.81 7.94
CA LEU A 20 -7.50 -0.86 7.35
C LEU A 20 -8.18 0.14 6.40
N ASP A 21 -7.57 1.32 6.26
CA ASP A 21 -8.00 2.33 5.27
C ASP A 21 -7.51 1.92 3.87
N TRP A 22 -8.29 1.06 3.21
CA TRP A 22 -8.03 0.62 1.84
C TRP A 22 -7.98 1.76 0.83
N THR A 23 -8.72 2.84 1.09
CA THR A 23 -8.70 4.02 0.22
C THR A 23 -7.31 4.65 0.23
N PHE A 24 -6.76 4.85 1.42
CA PHE A 24 -5.39 5.33 1.60
C PHE A 24 -4.35 4.34 1.05
N ILE A 25 -4.49 3.04 1.30
CA ILE A 25 -3.53 2.02 0.83
C ILE A 25 -3.40 2.07 -0.69
N ILE A 26 -4.52 2.04 -1.41
CA ILE A 26 -4.53 2.01 -2.88
C ILE A 26 -3.96 3.32 -3.44
N SER A 27 -4.39 4.48 -2.93
CA SER A 27 -3.88 5.76 -3.41
C SER A 27 -2.39 5.94 -3.11
N PHE A 28 -1.93 5.51 -1.94
CA PHE A 28 -0.51 5.54 -1.59
C PHE A 28 0.33 4.66 -2.51
N ILE A 29 -0.11 3.43 -2.83
CA ILE A 29 0.61 2.55 -3.76
C ILE A 29 0.75 3.20 -5.13
N LEU A 30 -0.32 3.84 -5.64
CA LEU A 30 -0.28 4.55 -6.92
C LEU A 30 0.69 5.74 -6.90
N LEU A 31 0.67 6.53 -5.82
CA LEU A 31 1.59 7.66 -5.64
C LEU A 31 3.04 7.19 -5.51
N ALA A 32 3.28 6.11 -4.76
CA ALA A 32 4.59 5.49 -4.63
C ALA A 32 5.11 5.00 -5.98
N TYR A 33 4.27 4.32 -6.77
CA TYR A 33 4.62 3.89 -8.12
C TYR A 33 4.97 5.08 -9.02
N GLY A 34 4.14 6.13 -9.02
CA GLY A 34 4.39 7.35 -9.78
C GLY A 34 5.70 8.05 -9.39
N ALA A 35 5.99 8.13 -8.09
CA ALA A 35 7.23 8.70 -7.56
C ALA A 35 8.45 7.89 -8.01
N ILE A 36 8.37 6.56 -8.00
CA ILE A 36 9.44 5.67 -8.49
C ILE A 36 9.68 5.89 -9.98
N GLN A 37 8.63 5.93 -10.79
CA GLN A 37 8.74 6.16 -12.23
C GLN A 37 9.36 7.52 -12.56
N LEU A 38 8.97 8.57 -11.81
CA LEU A 38 9.54 9.90 -11.96
C LEU A 38 11.02 9.91 -11.58
N LYS A 39 11.38 9.27 -10.46
CA LYS A 39 12.78 9.11 -10.03
C LYS A 39 13.63 8.43 -11.10
N GLU A 40 13.12 7.37 -11.72
CA GLU A 40 13.81 6.67 -12.81
C GLU A 40 13.98 7.54 -14.05
N LYS A 41 12.94 8.30 -14.42
CA LYS A 41 12.97 9.24 -15.55
C LYS A 41 13.97 10.38 -15.34
N GLU A 42 14.06 10.91 -14.13
CA GLU A 42 14.96 12.02 -13.76
C GLU A 42 16.39 11.55 -13.38
N GLY A 43 16.66 10.24 -13.40
CA GLY A 43 17.98 9.69 -13.09
C GLY A 43 18.43 9.90 -11.63
N LEU A 44 17.49 10.08 -10.70
CA LEU A 44 17.79 10.38 -9.30
C LEU A 44 18.37 9.16 -8.56
N LYS A 45 19.49 9.35 -7.85
CA LYS A 45 20.19 8.31 -7.07
C LYS A 45 19.56 7.96 -5.71
N MET A 46 18.32 8.38 -5.47
CA MET A 46 17.65 8.14 -4.18
C MET A 46 17.23 6.68 -4.04
N GLN A 47 17.41 6.07 -2.87
CA GLN A 47 16.96 4.68 -2.66
C GLN A 47 15.43 4.62 -2.62
N THR A 48 14.86 3.69 -3.39
CA THR A 48 13.40 3.51 -3.57
C THR A 48 12.68 3.38 -2.22
N ARG A 49 13.27 2.65 -1.26
CA ARG A 49 12.71 2.50 0.10
C ARG A 49 12.45 3.83 0.81
N TYR A 50 13.38 4.78 0.71
CA TYR A 50 13.25 6.07 1.38
C TYR A 50 12.29 6.98 0.64
N LEU A 51 12.27 6.91 -0.70
CA LEU A 51 11.32 7.66 -1.51
C LEU A 51 9.88 7.23 -1.18
N VAL A 52 9.61 5.91 -1.16
CA VAL A 52 8.29 5.36 -0.83
C VAL A 52 7.86 5.74 0.58
N ALA A 53 8.75 5.60 1.57
CA ALA A 53 8.46 6.00 2.95
C ALA A 53 8.17 7.51 3.07
N LEU A 54 8.96 8.35 2.40
CA LEU A 54 8.79 9.80 2.41
C LEU A 54 7.48 10.21 1.73
N THR A 55 7.16 9.63 0.57
CA THR A 55 5.90 9.85 -0.13
C THR A 55 4.71 9.52 0.77
N GLY A 56 4.77 8.39 1.48
CA GLY A 56 3.68 7.98 2.36
C GLY A 56 3.56 8.82 3.63
N LEU A 57 4.68 9.28 4.20
CA LEU A 57 4.66 10.23 5.31
C LEU A 57 4.02 11.55 4.89
N ILE A 58 4.48 12.16 3.80
CA ILE A 58 3.94 13.44 3.30
C ILE A 58 2.45 13.28 2.96
N TYR A 59 2.11 12.24 2.20
CA TYR A 59 0.73 12.00 1.77
C TYR A 59 -0.20 11.71 2.96
N GLY A 60 0.21 10.84 3.88
CA GLY A 60 -0.56 10.50 5.06
C GLY A 60 -0.78 11.70 5.98
N THR A 61 0.24 12.52 6.21
CA THR A 61 0.11 13.76 6.99
C THR A 61 -0.87 14.72 6.32
N VAL A 62 -0.73 14.99 5.02
CA VAL A 62 -1.65 15.87 4.28
C VAL A 62 -3.08 15.32 4.34
N LEU A 63 -3.27 14.02 4.17
CA LEU A 63 -4.59 13.39 4.21
C LEU A 63 -5.24 13.49 5.59
N ALA A 64 -4.47 13.29 6.66
CA ALA A 64 -4.96 13.40 8.03
C ALA A 64 -5.47 14.82 8.35
N PHE A 65 -4.76 15.85 7.88
CA PHE A 65 -5.21 17.24 7.99
C PHE A 65 -6.42 17.55 7.11
N LEU A 66 -6.46 17.04 5.87
CA LEU A 66 -7.57 17.30 4.95
C LEU A 66 -8.89 16.64 5.38
N ARG A 67 -8.82 15.52 6.11
CA ARG A 67 -9.99 14.75 6.55
C ARG A 67 -10.37 14.98 8.01
N ASP A 68 -9.67 15.87 8.71
CA ASP A 68 -9.86 16.14 10.15
C ASP A 68 -9.94 14.85 10.98
N TYR A 69 -8.98 13.95 10.78
CA TYR A 69 -9.01 12.63 11.41
C TYR A 69 -8.92 12.71 12.94
N SER A 70 -9.76 11.90 13.61
CA SER A 70 -9.61 11.66 15.04
C SER A 70 -8.33 10.87 15.34
N LEU A 71 -7.89 10.87 16.61
CA LEU A 71 -6.72 10.10 17.02
C LEU A 71 -6.83 8.60 16.67
N GLN A 72 -8.02 8.01 16.82
CA GLN A 72 -8.24 6.61 16.45
C GLN A 72 -8.11 6.38 14.95
N GLN A 73 -8.55 7.33 14.13
CA GLN A 73 -8.41 7.25 12.67
C GLN A 73 -6.96 7.45 12.24
N ILE A 74 -6.19 8.27 12.96
CA ILE A 74 -4.75 8.41 12.74
C ILE A 74 -4.02 7.09 13.02
N ASP A 75 -4.40 6.36 14.08
CA ASP A 75 -3.82 5.05 14.38
C ASP A 75 -4.10 4.03 13.25
N VAL A 76 -5.34 3.98 12.77
CA VAL A 76 -5.73 3.13 11.63
C VAL A 76 -4.99 3.55 10.36
N LEU A 77 -4.83 4.85 10.12
CA LEU A 77 -4.06 5.38 8.99
C LEU A 77 -2.59 4.96 9.07
N PHE A 78 -1.99 5.03 10.27
CA PHE A 78 -0.60 4.63 10.50
C PHE A 78 -0.41 3.11 10.31
N GLN A 79 -1.33 2.29 10.82
CA GLN A 79 -1.34 0.84 10.58
C GLN A 79 -1.46 0.52 9.09
N SER A 80 -2.32 1.25 8.38
CA SER A 80 -2.53 1.14 6.93
C SER A 80 -1.26 1.55 6.16
N PHE A 81 -0.55 2.58 6.62
CA PHE A 81 0.73 3.00 6.07
C PHE A 81 1.82 1.94 6.26
N VAL A 82 1.97 1.40 7.47
CA VAL A 82 2.94 0.33 7.72
C VAL A 82 2.64 -0.90 6.87
N PHE A 83 1.37 -1.30 6.80
CA PHE A 83 0.92 -2.39 5.94
C PHE A 83 1.31 -2.13 4.49
N ALA A 84 0.88 -0.99 3.92
CA ALA A 84 1.18 -0.68 2.54
C ALA A 84 2.69 -0.55 2.27
N LEU A 85 3.47 0.00 3.20
CA LEU A 85 4.93 0.12 3.05
C LEU A 85 5.61 -1.24 2.97
N VAL A 86 5.14 -2.25 3.71
CA VAL A 86 5.67 -3.61 3.61
C VAL A 86 5.22 -4.30 2.33
N PHE A 87 3.94 -4.12 1.94
CA PHE A 87 3.34 -4.89 0.85
C PHE A 87 3.34 -4.18 -0.52
N HIS A 88 3.75 -2.91 -0.63
CA HIS A 88 3.64 -2.12 -1.88
C HIS A 88 4.26 -2.83 -3.08
N LYS A 89 5.44 -3.44 -2.91
CA LYS A 89 6.12 -4.17 -3.98
C LYS A 89 5.31 -5.38 -4.45
N LEU A 90 4.75 -6.14 -3.52
CA LEU A 90 3.90 -7.30 -3.83
C LEU A 90 2.61 -6.89 -4.55
N PHE A 91 2.01 -5.77 -4.16
CA PHE A 91 0.85 -5.22 -4.86
C PHE A 91 1.19 -4.80 -6.28
N ILE A 92 2.28 -4.03 -6.46
CA ILE A 92 2.73 -3.58 -7.79
C ILE A 92 3.01 -4.79 -8.68
N ASP A 93 3.78 -5.78 -8.20
CA ASP A 93 4.13 -6.98 -8.98
C ASP A 93 2.87 -7.76 -9.40
N LYS A 94 1.90 -7.94 -8.51
CA LYS A 94 0.63 -8.62 -8.84
C LYS A 94 -0.22 -7.83 -9.82
N VAL A 95 -0.34 -6.52 -9.63
CA VAL A 95 -1.14 -5.65 -10.51
C VAL A 95 -0.53 -5.59 -11.90
N LEU A 96 0.79 -5.40 -12.01
CA LEU A 96 1.50 -5.42 -13.29
C LEU A 96 1.34 -6.76 -13.99
N LYS A 97 1.49 -7.88 -13.27
CA LYS A 97 1.29 -9.21 -13.83
C LYS A 97 -0.13 -9.40 -14.34
N TYR A 98 -1.14 -9.02 -13.56
CA TYR A 98 -2.55 -9.10 -13.97
C TYR A 98 -2.85 -8.24 -15.21
N ILE A 99 -2.31 -7.03 -15.27
CA ILE A 99 -2.47 -6.14 -16.43
C ILE A 99 -1.78 -6.74 -17.66
N GLN A 100 -0.56 -7.25 -17.53
CA GLN A 100 0.18 -7.91 -18.62
C GLN A 100 -0.58 -9.13 -19.16
N GLU A 101 -1.05 -10.00 -18.27
CA GLU A 101 -1.86 -11.17 -18.65
C GLU A 101 -3.11 -10.73 -19.42
N LYS A 102 -3.84 -9.74 -18.90
CA LYS A 102 -5.07 -9.25 -19.54
C LYS A 102 -4.80 -8.56 -20.88
N ILE A 103 -3.70 -7.82 -21.01
CA ILE A 103 -3.28 -7.23 -22.28
C ILE A 103 -2.92 -8.32 -23.28
N SER A 104 -2.18 -9.35 -22.86
CA SER A 104 -1.79 -10.48 -23.72
C SER A 104 -3.01 -11.28 -24.19
N THR A 105 -3.98 -11.54 -23.30
CA THR A 105 -5.24 -12.21 -23.67
C THR A 105 -6.08 -11.39 -24.65
N LYS A 106 -6.05 -10.05 -24.54
CA LYS A 106 -6.77 -9.16 -25.46
C LYS A 106 -6.04 -8.93 -26.79
N ALA A 107 -4.72 -9.17 -26.83
CA ALA A 107 -3.86 -9.01 -28.00
C ALA A 107 -3.76 -10.26 -28.89
N GLY A 108 -4.32 -11.41 -28.48
CA GLY A 108 -4.39 -12.60 -29.32
C GLY A 108 -3.01 -13.18 -29.68
N ILE A 109 -2.16 -13.38 -28.68
CA ILE A 109 -1.05 -14.34 -28.70
C ILE A 109 -1.34 -15.38 -27.64
#